data_AF-A0A224XEJ0-F1
#
_entry.id   AF-A0A224XEJ0-F1
#
_cell.length_a   1.000
_cell.length_b   1.000
_cell.length_c   1.000
_cell.angle_alpha   90.00
_cell.angle_beta   90.00
_cell.angle_gamma   90.00
#
_symmetry.space_group_name_H-M   'P 1'
#
loop_
_entity.id
_entity.type
_entity.pdbx_description
1 polymer ?
#
loop_
_entity_poly.entity_id
_entity_poly.type
_entity_poly.pdbx_seq_one_letter_code
_entity_poly.pdbx_strand_id
1 'polypeptide(L)'
;MKLAKKIVFLLFLAILLVVCLFMSNKLSSNVHQQQTSYLQSLREKKVLVIDELAKQGITAEEDDRGKLVIIDSNIRYEFDEDGIEYIAINKGWIKPQSNYKGEIYKIILGQFSGIDTIQLIYSMKNLDNGKKKFWGDLPIKETNQRLKQEVASNEEIRKVVKKAETYEKKIKKIVETMK
;
A
#
# COMPACT_ATOMS: atom_id res chain seq x y z
N MET A 1 33.63 47.85 -16.57
CA MET A 1 32.92 46.82 -17.37
C MET A 1 32.89 45.42 -16.75
N LYS A 2 33.95 44.93 -16.09
CA LYS A 2 33.99 43.58 -15.47
C LYS A 2 33.10 43.42 -14.23
N LEU A 3 32.95 44.47 -13.41
CA LEU A 3 32.15 44.43 -12.18
C LEU A 3 30.63 44.37 -12.48
N ALA A 4 30.16 45.20 -13.41
CA ALA A 4 28.75 45.21 -13.85
C ALA A 4 28.32 43.85 -14.44
N LYS A 5 29.18 43.21 -15.25
CA LYS A 5 28.92 41.86 -15.78
C LYS A 5 28.81 40.80 -14.69
N LYS A 6 29.62 40.89 -13.62
CA LYS A 6 29.53 39.99 -12.46
C LYS A 6 28.24 40.19 -11.66
N ILE A 7 27.80 41.44 -11.48
CA ILE A 7 26.55 41.76 -10.78
C ILE A 7 25.34 41.25 -11.57
N VAL A 8 25.32 41.48 -12.89
CA VAL A 8 24.25 40.96 -13.77
C VAL A 8 24.22 39.43 -13.77
N PHE A 9 25.37 38.77 -13.78
CA PHE A 9 25.47 37.32 -13.69
C PHE A 9 24.94 36.77 -12.35
N LEU A 10 25.25 37.44 -11.23
CA LEU A 10 24.74 37.07 -9.90
C LEU A 10 23.22 37.23 -9.80
N LEU A 11 22.68 38.32 -10.36
CA LEU A 11 21.23 38.53 -10.43
C LEU A 11 20.53 37.45 -11.27
N PHE A 12 21.11 37.06 -12.40
CA PHE A 12 20.59 35.97 -13.23
C PHE A 12 20.59 34.64 -12.47
N LEU A 13 21.67 34.33 -11.74
CA LEU A 13 21.77 33.11 -10.93
C LEU A 13 20.72 33.07 -9.80
N ALA A 14 20.48 34.21 -9.16
CA ALA A 14 19.47 34.34 -8.11
C ALA A 14 18.05 34.10 -8.65
N ILE A 15 17.72 34.68 -9.82
CA ILE A 15 16.43 34.45 -10.48
C ILE A 15 16.27 32.98 -10.87
N LEU A 16 17.32 32.34 -11.40
CA LEU A 16 17.30 30.92 -11.74
C LEU A 16 17.04 30.04 -10.50
N LEU A 17 17.67 30.35 -9.36
CA LEU A 17 17.44 29.65 -8.10
C LEU A 17 15.99 29.79 -7.63
N VAL A 18 15.42 31.00 -7.71
CA VAL A 18 14.02 31.25 -7.35
C VAL A 18 13.09 30.42 -8.25
N VAL A 19 13.34 30.37 -9.57
CA VAL A 19 12.56 29.54 -10.50
C VAL A 19 12.67 28.05 -10.16
N CYS A 20 13.86 27.54 -9.85
CA CYS A 20 14.07 26.15 -9.43
C CYS A 20 13.32 25.81 -8.14
N LEU A 21 13.29 26.71 -7.15
CA LEU A 21 12.53 26.54 -5.92
C LEU A 21 11.01 26.52 -6.18
N PHE A 22 10.51 27.41 -7.03
CA PHE A 22 9.09 27.41 -7.42
C PHE A 22 8.68 26.14 -8.17
N MET A 23 9.51 25.66 -9.09
CA MET A 23 9.26 24.40 -9.82
C MET A 23 9.31 23.20 -8.87
N SER A 24 10.26 23.16 -7.94
CA SER A 24 10.37 22.09 -6.94
C SER A 24 9.16 22.04 -6.01
N ASN A 25 8.66 23.21 -5.56
CA ASN A 25 7.46 23.29 -4.74
C ASN A 25 6.19 22.85 -5.50
N LYS A 26 6.04 23.24 -6.77
CA LYS A 26 4.91 22.79 -7.61
C LYS A 26 4.99 21.31 -7.97
N LEU A 27 6.21 20.77 -8.13
CA LEU A 27 6.41 19.34 -8.38
C LEU A 27 6.10 18.53 -7.11
N SER A 28 6.50 19.02 -5.93
CA SER A 28 6.17 18.41 -4.64
C SER A 28 4.65 18.39 -4.37
N SER A 29 3.95 19.49 -4.67
CA SER A 29 2.49 19.58 -4.49
C SER A 29 1.70 18.66 -5.41
N ASN A 30 2.24 18.31 -6.59
CA ASN A 30 1.61 17.36 -7.52
C ASN A 30 1.93 15.89 -7.22
N VAL A 31 2.95 15.62 -6.39
CA VAL A 31 3.29 14.25 -5.95
C VAL A 31 2.44 13.83 -4.74
N HIS A 32 1.84 14.78 -4.03
CA HIS A 32 0.71 14.52 -3.14
C HIS A 32 -0.60 14.62 -3.89
N GLN A 33 -0.76 13.81 -4.93
CA GLN A 33 -2.08 13.50 -5.45
C GLN A 33 -2.84 12.87 -4.29
N GLN A 34 -3.73 13.66 -3.69
CA GLN A 34 -4.65 13.25 -2.64
C GLN A 34 -5.33 11.97 -3.14
N GLN A 35 -4.91 10.84 -2.58
CA GLN A 35 -5.50 9.55 -2.88
C GLN A 35 -6.91 9.66 -2.34
N THR A 36 -7.89 9.94 -3.20
CA THR A 36 -9.28 10.04 -2.80
C THR A 36 -9.65 8.69 -2.21
N SER A 37 -9.88 8.62 -0.89
CA SER A 37 -10.19 7.38 -0.18
C SER A 37 -11.31 6.64 -0.91
N TYR A 38 -10.95 5.52 -1.54
CA TYR A 38 -11.79 4.78 -2.48
C TYR A 38 -13.01 4.15 -1.79
N LEU A 39 -12.93 3.97 -0.47
CA LEU A 39 -13.96 3.46 0.42
C LEU A 39 -14.29 4.49 1.52
N GLN A 40 -14.33 5.79 1.20
CA GLN A 40 -14.50 6.87 2.20
C GLN A 40 -15.65 6.65 3.19
N SER A 41 -16.79 6.12 2.75
CA SER A 41 -17.94 5.87 3.63
C SER A 41 -17.89 4.52 4.36
N LEU A 42 -16.84 3.72 4.19
CA LEU A 42 -16.67 2.46 4.92
C LEU A 42 -16.60 2.71 6.41
N ARG A 43 -15.91 3.78 6.84
CA ARG A 43 -15.77 4.14 8.25
C ARG A 43 -17.13 4.24 8.96
N GLU A 44 -18.11 4.86 8.30
CA GLU A 44 -19.46 5.10 8.83
C GLU A 44 -20.41 3.92 8.63
N LYS A 45 -20.16 3.07 7.62
CA LYS A 45 -21.06 1.99 7.20
C LYS A 45 -20.56 0.59 7.55
N LYS A 46 -19.47 0.46 8.32
CA LYS A 46 -18.83 -0.83 8.65
C LYS A 46 -19.81 -1.91 9.12
N VAL A 47 -20.67 -1.58 10.09
CA VAL A 47 -21.69 -2.52 10.62
C VAL A 47 -22.58 -3.06 9.51
N LEU A 48 -23.07 -2.17 8.63
CA LEU A 48 -23.93 -2.56 7.50
C LEU A 48 -23.16 -3.40 6.46
N VAL A 49 -21.88 -3.08 6.23
CA VAL A 49 -21.01 -3.87 5.35
C VAL A 49 -20.83 -5.28 5.90
N ILE A 50 -20.62 -5.42 7.20
CA ILE A 50 -20.49 -6.73 7.87
C ILE A 50 -21.78 -7.53 7.68
N ASP A 51 -22.95 -6.94 7.94
CA ASP A 51 -24.24 -7.61 7.77
C ASP A 51 -24.47 -8.08 6.32
N GLU A 52 -24.11 -7.24 5.34
CA GLU A 52 -24.33 -7.55 3.93
C GLU A 52 -23.33 -8.56 3.36
N LEU A 53 -22.13 -8.62 3.93
CA LEU A 53 -21.17 -9.69 3.68
C LEU A 53 -21.64 -11.01 4.32
N ALA A 54 -22.22 -10.97 5.52
CA ALA A 54 -22.76 -12.15 6.19
C ALA A 54 -23.91 -12.79 5.39
N LYS A 55 -24.78 -11.99 4.76
CA LYS A 55 -25.81 -12.49 3.82
C LYS A 55 -25.24 -13.21 2.61
N GLN A 56 -23.98 -12.96 2.27
CA GLN A 56 -23.24 -13.62 1.19
C GLN A 56 -22.38 -14.78 1.71
N GLY A 57 -22.48 -15.16 2.98
CA GLY A 57 -21.68 -16.20 3.61
C GLY A 57 -20.22 -15.81 3.87
N ILE A 58 -19.91 -14.52 3.91
CA ILE A 58 -18.56 -14.00 4.16
C ILE A 58 -18.47 -13.56 5.63
N THR A 59 -17.59 -14.17 6.40
CA THR A 59 -17.32 -13.78 7.79
C THR A 59 -16.50 -12.50 7.82
N ALA A 60 -17.04 -11.46 8.46
CA ALA A 60 -16.37 -10.19 8.65
C ALA A 60 -16.60 -9.64 10.07
N GLU A 61 -15.66 -8.86 10.56
CA GLU A 61 -15.69 -8.21 11.88
C GLU A 61 -15.03 -6.83 11.81
N GLU A 62 -15.18 -6.04 12.86
CA GLU A 62 -14.39 -4.83 13.09
C GLU A 62 -13.29 -5.15 14.12
N ASP A 63 -12.03 -4.82 13.81
CA ASP A 63 -10.93 -5.01 14.77
C ASP A 63 -10.85 -3.87 15.81
N ASP A 64 -9.99 -4.04 16.81
CA ASP A 64 -9.78 -3.05 17.88
C ASP A 64 -9.26 -1.68 17.38
N ARG A 65 -8.78 -1.61 16.13
CA ARG A 65 -8.31 -0.39 15.47
C ARG A 65 -9.37 0.22 14.56
N GLY A 66 -10.57 -0.35 14.55
CA GLY A 66 -11.69 0.08 13.72
C GLY A 66 -11.53 -0.26 12.24
N LYS A 67 -10.77 -1.31 11.89
CA LYS A 67 -10.63 -1.80 10.51
C LYS A 67 -11.68 -2.86 10.23
N LEU A 68 -12.18 -2.91 8.99
CA LEU A 68 -13.00 -4.03 8.55
C LEU A 68 -12.09 -5.21 8.28
N VAL A 69 -12.34 -6.34 8.92
CA VAL A 69 -11.57 -7.57 8.75
C VAL A 69 -12.45 -8.66 8.19
N ILE A 70 -12.07 -9.24 7.05
CA ILE A 70 -12.68 -10.45 6.51
C ILE A 70 -11.81 -11.64 6.88
N ILE A 71 -12.42 -12.65 7.50
CA ILE A 71 -11.74 -13.88 7.92
C ILE A 71 -12.08 -14.99 6.94
N ASP A 72 -11.04 -15.57 6.35
CA ASP A 72 -11.19 -16.64 5.37
C ASP A 72 -10.19 -17.74 5.66
N SER A 73 -10.69 -18.82 6.26
CA SER A 73 -9.84 -19.89 6.79
C SER A 73 -8.82 -19.28 7.78
N ASN A 74 -7.52 -19.40 7.51
CA ASN A 74 -6.44 -18.84 8.35
C ASN A 74 -5.86 -17.53 7.78
N ILE A 75 -6.57 -16.85 6.88
CA ILE A 75 -6.15 -15.58 6.27
C ILE A 75 -7.07 -14.48 6.77
N ARG A 76 -6.48 -13.37 7.25
CA ARG A 76 -7.23 -12.16 7.62
C ARG A 76 -6.95 -11.08 6.58
N TYR A 77 -8.01 -10.54 6.00
CA TYR A 77 -7.95 -9.43 5.05
C TYR A 77 -8.46 -8.17 5.74
N GLU A 78 -7.61 -7.17 5.90
CA GLU A 78 -7.95 -5.91 6.58
C GLU A 78 -8.13 -4.80 5.55
N PHE A 79 -9.21 -4.04 5.71
CA PHE A 79 -9.61 -2.96 4.84
C PHE A 79 -9.84 -1.67 5.63
N ASP A 80 -9.48 -0.56 5.00
CA ASP A 80 -9.78 0.78 5.47
C ASP A 80 -10.38 1.63 4.35
N GLU A 81 -10.50 2.94 4.62
CA GLU A 81 -11.05 3.90 3.67
C GLU A 81 -10.24 4.02 2.38
N ASP A 82 -8.98 3.58 2.37
CA ASP A 82 -8.08 3.62 1.21
C ASP A 82 -8.02 2.29 0.45
N GLY A 83 -8.71 1.24 0.94
CA GLY A 83 -8.81 -0.06 0.27
C GLY A 83 -8.20 -1.19 1.08
N ILE A 84 -7.43 -2.06 0.42
CA ILE A 84 -6.75 -3.19 1.08
C ILE A 84 -5.53 -2.68 1.84
N GLU A 85 -5.61 -2.67 3.16
CA GLU A 85 -4.52 -2.20 4.01
C GLU A 85 -3.48 -3.30 4.26
N TYR A 86 -3.97 -4.51 4.55
CA TYR A 86 -3.15 -5.58 5.09
C TYR A 86 -3.76 -6.97 4.87
N ILE A 87 -2.92 -7.97 4.65
CA ILE A 87 -3.32 -9.38 4.55
C ILE A 87 -2.41 -10.19 5.46
N ALA A 88 -2.93 -10.69 6.58
CA ALA A 88 -2.22 -11.59 7.47
C ALA A 88 -2.31 -13.03 6.91
N ILE A 89 -1.16 -13.68 6.73
CA ILE A 89 -1.07 -15.03 6.15
C ILE A 89 0.11 -15.81 6.72
N ASN A 90 -0.13 -17.06 7.10
CA ASN A 90 0.88 -17.96 7.64
C ASN A 90 1.69 -17.28 8.76
N LYS A 91 3.03 -17.24 8.65
CA LYS A 91 3.90 -16.57 9.63
C LYS A 91 4.21 -15.12 9.28
N GLY A 92 3.41 -14.47 8.44
CA GLY A 92 3.69 -13.10 8.04
C GLY A 92 2.50 -12.40 7.39
N TRP A 93 2.82 -11.46 6.51
CA TRP A 93 1.84 -10.56 5.97
C TRP A 93 2.23 -9.97 4.62
N ILE A 94 1.21 -9.54 3.89
CA ILE A 94 1.30 -8.83 2.62
C ILE A 94 0.64 -7.47 2.81
N LYS A 95 1.36 -6.38 2.51
CA LYS A 95 0.81 -5.03 2.41
C LYS A 95 0.79 -4.58 0.95
N PRO A 96 -0.37 -4.60 0.28
CA PRO A 96 -0.50 -4.13 -1.09
C PRO A 96 -0.25 -2.63 -1.23
N GLN A 97 0.16 -2.22 -2.43
CA GLN A 97 0.23 -0.83 -2.84
C GLN A 97 -0.45 -0.67 -4.19
N SER A 98 -1.52 0.10 -4.21
CA SER A 98 -2.32 0.38 -5.40
C SER A 98 -1.90 1.67 -6.08
N ASN A 99 -2.03 1.72 -7.40
CA ASN A 99 -1.86 2.96 -8.16
C ASN A 99 -3.17 3.78 -8.11
N TYR A 100 -3.18 4.94 -8.79
CA TYR A 100 -4.36 5.82 -8.87
C TYR A 100 -5.59 5.18 -9.53
N LYS A 101 -5.44 4.02 -10.20
CA LYS A 101 -6.55 3.24 -10.78
C LYS A 101 -7.06 2.14 -9.85
N GLY A 102 -6.48 2.01 -8.65
CA GLY A 102 -6.75 0.91 -7.74
C GLY A 102 -6.04 -0.41 -8.11
N GLU A 103 -5.16 -0.41 -9.11
CA GLU A 103 -4.43 -1.63 -9.49
C GLU A 103 -3.24 -1.84 -8.55
N ILE A 104 -3.14 -3.01 -7.93
CA ILE A 104 -2.02 -3.37 -7.07
C ILE A 104 -0.79 -3.63 -7.93
N TYR A 105 0.20 -2.73 -7.84
CA TYR A 105 1.43 -2.80 -8.66
C TYR A 105 2.64 -3.24 -7.85
N LYS A 106 2.60 -3.09 -6.53
CA LYS A 106 3.63 -3.52 -5.59
C LYS A 106 3.01 -4.16 -4.36
N ILE A 107 3.80 -4.98 -3.70
CA ILE A 107 3.50 -5.49 -2.37
C ILE A 107 4.74 -5.39 -1.48
N ILE A 108 4.49 -5.28 -0.19
CA ILE A 108 5.51 -5.47 0.83
C ILE A 108 5.18 -6.80 1.51
N LEU A 109 6.14 -7.72 1.51
CA LEU A 109 6.03 -8.99 2.21
C LEU A 109 6.87 -8.88 3.48
N GLY A 110 6.27 -9.17 4.63
CA GLY A 110 6.97 -9.20 5.90
C GLY A 110 6.65 -10.45 6.70
N GLN A 111 7.55 -10.82 7.59
CA GLN A 111 7.35 -11.91 8.53
C GLN A 111 6.91 -11.36 9.89
N PHE A 112 6.02 -12.05 10.61
CA PHE A 112 5.83 -11.81 12.03
C PHE A 112 7.06 -12.31 12.80
N SER A 113 7.95 -11.39 13.16
CA SER A 113 9.08 -11.64 14.04
C SER A 113 9.27 -10.42 14.93
N GLY A 114 9.54 -10.66 16.22
CA GLY A 114 9.56 -9.67 17.31
C GLY A 114 10.18 -8.32 16.94
N ILE A 115 11.45 -8.11 17.27
CA ILE A 115 12.13 -6.82 17.02
C ILE A 115 12.65 -6.75 15.58
N ASP A 116 13.06 -7.88 15.00
CA ASP A 116 13.68 -7.97 13.68
C ASP A 116 12.69 -8.44 12.60
N THR A 117 11.71 -7.61 12.27
CA THR A 117 10.78 -7.90 11.16
C THR A 117 11.48 -7.78 9.81
N ILE A 118 11.80 -8.90 9.16
CA ILE A 118 12.31 -8.90 7.79
C ILE A 118 11.22 -8.49 6.80
N GLN A 119 11.55 -7.58 5.88
CA GLN A 119 10.60 -7.06 4.89
C GLN A 119 11.29 -6.84 3.54
N LEU A 120 10.65 -7.33 2.47
CA LEU A 120 11.04 -7.04 1.09
C LEU A 120 9.87 -6.45 0.31
N ILE A 121 10.18 -5.51 -0.59
CA ILE A 121 9.24 -4.91 -1.55
C ILE A 121 9.35 -5.67 -2.86
N TYR A 122 8.22 -6.07 -3.41
CA TYR A 122 8.13 -6.75 -4.70
C TYR A 122 7.28 -5.95 -5.67
N SER A 123 7.60 -6.06 -6.96
CA SER A 123 6.70 -5.67 -8.03
C SER A 123 5.72 -6.82 -8.29
N MET A 124 4.43 -6.55 -8.46
CA MET A 124 3.47 -7.60 -8.84
C MET A 124 3.80 -8.25 -10.20
N LYS A 125 4.57 -7.55 -11.05
CA LYS A 125 5.07 -8.09 -12.32
C LYS A 125 6.27 -9.04 -12.14
N ASN A 126 7.04 -8.92 -11.05
CA ASN A 126 8.20 -9.74 -10.76
C ASN A 126 8.28 -10.01 -9.25
N LEU A 127 7.73 -11.15 -8.85
CA LEU A 127 7.70 -11.59 -7.45
C LEU A 127 8.94 -12.42 -7.06
N ASP A 128 9.81 -12.76 -8.02
CA ASP A 128 10.99 -13.59 -7.77
C ASP A 128 12.10 -12.84 -7.03
N ASN A 129 12.17 -11.51 -7.23
CA ASN A 129 13.25 -10.69 -6.70
C ASN A 129 12.72 -9.50 -5.90
N GLY A 130 12.72 -9.65 -4.57
CA GLY A 130 12.42 -8.56 -3.65
C GLY A 130 13.56 -7.56 -3.50
N LYS A 131 13.22 -6.31 -3.20
CA LYS A 131 14.16 -5.25 -2.81
C LYS A 131 14.04 -4.99 -1.30
N LYS A 132 15.16 -4.76 -0.62
CA LYS A 132 15.16 -4.42 0.82
C LYS A 132 14.32 -3.18 1.06
N LYS A 133 13.35 -3.29 1.98
CA LYS A 133 12.63 -2.14 2.53
C LYS A 133 13.40 -1.49 3.67
N PHE A 134 14.08 -2.31 4.48
CA PHE A 134 14.91 -1.89 5.60
C PHE A 134 16.26 -2.60 5.57
N TRP A 135 17.26 -1.95 6.18
CA TRP A 135 18.58 -2.51 6.39
C TRP A 135 18.50 -3.56 7.50
N GLY A 136 18.29 -4.82 7.11
CA GLY A 136 18.50 -5.97 7.98
C GLY A 136 19.81 -6.67 7.65
N ASP A 137 20.36 -7.37 8.64
CA ASP A 137 21.67 -8.04 8.56
C ASP A 137 21.71 -9.18 7.53
N LEU A 138 20.57 -9.83 7.27
CA LEU A 138 20.52 -10.94 6.31
C LEU A 138 20.69 -10.47 4.85
N PRO A 139 21.46 -11.21 4.03
CA PRO A 139 21.53 -11.01 2.58
C PRO A 139 20.16 -11.07 1.90
N ILE A 140 19.96 -10.25 0.85
CA ILE A 140 18.67 -10.13 0.13
C ILE A 140 18.14 -11.48 -0.35
N LYS A 141 19.03 -12.33 -0.89
CA LYS A 141 18.68 -13.64 -1.44
C LYS A 141 18.10 -14.57 -0.36
N GLU A 142 18.71 -14.59 0.82
CA GLU A 142 18.28 -15.40 1.96
C GLU A 142 16.96 -14.87 2.53
N THR A 143 16.84 -13.55 2.70
CA THR A 143 15.58 -12.92 3.10
C THR A 143 14.44 -13.25 2.13
N ASN A 144 14.71 -13.22 0.83
CA ASN A 144 13.73 -13.55 -0.21
C ASN A 144 13.28 -15.00 -0.09
N GLN A 145 14.22 -15.94 -0.01
CA GLN A 145 13.91 -17.36 0.14
C GLN A 145 13.08 -17.62 1.40
N ARG A 146 13.49 -17.05 2.54
CA ARG A 146 12.79 -17.20 3.81
C ARG A 146 11.37 -16.67 3.76
N LEU A 147 11.16 -15.46 3.22
CA LEU A 147 9.82 -14.90 3.07
C LEU A 147 8.92 -15.76 2.16
N LYS A 148 9.45 -16.34 1.09
CA LYS A 148 8.68 -17.23 0.21
C LYS A 148 8.30 -18.56 0.87
N GLN A 149 9.13 -19.05 1.79
CA GLN A 149 8.88 -20.29 2.51
C GLN A 149 7.92 -20.10 3.69
N GLU A 150 8.08 -19.02 4.45
CA GLU A 150 7.38 -18.84 5.73
C GLU A 150 6.11 -17.99 5.63
N VAL A 151 6.05 -17.10 4.63
CA VAL A 151 4.89 -16.23 4.42
C VAL A 151 4.02 -16.73 3.28
N ALA A 152 4.52 -16.75 2.05
CA ALA A 152 3.75 -17.26 0.90
C ALA A 152 4.62 -17.41 -0.36
N SER A 153 4.34 -18.45 -1.13
CA SER A 153 4.87 -18.63 -2.49
C SER A 153 4.36 -17.55 -3.45
N ASN A 154 4.98 -17.41 -4.63
CA ASN A 154 4.52 -16.44 -5.65
C ASN A 154 3.08 -16.71 -6.11
N GLU A 155 2.70 -17.96 -6.23
CA GLU A 155 1.35 -18.35 -6.63
C GLU A 155 0.33 -18.00 -5.54
N GLU A 156 0.63 -18.34 -4.29
CA GLU A 156 -0.22 -17.99 -3.15
C GLU A 156 -0.38 -16.48 -3.02
N ILE A 157 0.71 -15.72 -3.12
CA ILE A 157 0.67 -14.25 -3.10
C ILE A 157 -0.33 -13.73 -4.15
N ARG A 158 -0.23 -14.20 -5.41
CA ARG A 158 -1.14 -13.78 -6.47
C ARG A 158 -2.59 -14.15 -6.17
N LYS A 159 -2.83 -15.36 -5.66
CA LYS A 159 -4.16 -15.86 -5.31
C LYS A 159 -4.79 -15.01 -4.20
N VAL A 160 -4.07 -14.74 -3.12
CA VAL A 160 -4.61 -14.03 -1.95
C VAL A 160 -4.79 -12.55 -2.23
N VAL A 161 -3.88 -11.92 -2.98
CA VAL A 161 -4.04 -10.53 -3.42
C VAL A 161 -5.27 -10.40 -4.32
N LYS A 162 -5.46 -11.29 -5.30
CA LYS A 162 -6.65 -11.29 -6.17
C LYS A 162 -7.96 -11.51 -5.39
N LYS A 163 -7.91 -12.32 -4.33
CA LYS A 163 -9.05 -12.54 -3.43
C LYS A 163 -9.37 -11.27 -2.63
N ALA A 164 -8.35 -10.58 -2.13
CA ALA A 164 -8.50 -9.28 -1.48
C ALA A 164 -9.14 -8.23 -2.41
N GLU A 165 -8.70 -8.13 -3.67
CA GLU A 165 -9.31 -7.25 -4.69
C GLU A 165 -10.78 -7.60 -4.95
N THR A 166 -11.15 -8.88 -4.84
CA THR A 166 -12.54 -9.33 -5.00
C THR A 166 -13.39 -8.87 -3.81
N TYR A 167 -12.86 -8.96 -2.59
CA TYR A 167 -13.54 -8.45 -1.40
C TYR A 167 -13.68 -6.94 -1.41
N GLU A 168 -12.62 -6.22 -1.78
CA GLU A 168 -12.66 -4.76 -1.93
C GLU A 168 -13.78 -4.30 -2.88
N LYS A 169 -13.94 -4.97 -4.03
CA LYS A 169 -15.03 -4.69 -4.98
C LYS A 169 -16.41 -4.94 -4.39
N LYS A 170 -16.58 -5.99 -3.58
CA LYS A 170 -17.84 -6.28 -2.88
C LYS A 170 -18.15 -5.21 -1.84
N ILE A 171 -17.17 -4.87 -1.00
CA ILE A 171 -17.28 -3.82 0.02
C ILE A 171 -17.68 -2.51 -0.64
N LYS A 172 -16.97 -2.09 -1.69
CA LYS A 172 -17.30 -0.88 -2.44
C LYS A 172 -18.76 -0.85 -2.89
N LYS A 173 -19.22 -1.92 -3.55
CA LYS A 173 -20.60 -1.99 -4.05
C LYS A 173 -21.61 -1.81 -2.91
N ILE A 174 -21.38 -2.41 -1.76
CA ILE A 174 -22.26 -2.28 -0.58
C ILE A 174 -22.28 -0.81 -0.13
N VAL A 175 -21.10 -0.21 0.07
CA VAL A 175 -20.94 1.17 0.55
C VAL A 175 -21.56 2.20 -0.39
N GLU A 176 -21.50 1.97 -1.71
CA GLU A 176 -22.07 2.84 -2.75
C GLU A 176 -23.59 2.68 -2.95
N THR A 177 -24.14 1.47 -2.72
CA THR A 177 -25.56 1.20 -2.94
C THR A 177 -26.43 1.74 -1.81
N MET A 178 -25.87 1.84 -0.60
CA MET A 178 -26.55 2.37 0.58
C MET A 178 -26.43 3.90 0.59
N LYS A 179 -27.24 4.62 -0.18
CA LYS A 179 -27.35 6.09 -0.09
C LYS A 179 -28.30 6.51 1.02
#